data_AF-A0A6N8YQB5-F1
#
_entry.id   AF-A0A6N8YQB5-F1
#
_cell.length_a   1.000
_cell.length_b   1.000
_cell.length_c   1.000
_cell.angle_alpha   90.00
_cell.angle_beta   90.00
_cell.angle_gamma   90.00
#
_symmetry.space_group_name_H-M   'P 1'
#
loop_
_entity.id
_entity.type
_entity.pdbx_description
1 polymer ?
#
loop_
_entity_poly.entity_id
_entity_poly.type
_entity_poly.pdbx_seq_one_letter_code
_entity_poly.pdbx_strand_id
1 'polypeptide(L)'
;MATPGVVGPAPPPHQPGGARIPRLQELTFLVVAMRGVAEGVGFEQIRRNLIEHMIAMRLNSDATGNTAPFRIARDDPRRYVSNVSEALKELMRLGLVEVATVPSSARAARNYATTEFAPTSEGVTWAQLLQDDLRSAYDHLLHLLWNTHPQFAAFLKEIDGQGLVIPLLPWSRVAEPVTRDRYLRLLPRWVSERLGSEPSGWIASESEIGEAVGQYLADRYQDARDRRRDEPYPKNRDFVGACEEALVKFAFAQRGVAIDYISHQIVRRWTKELGVANYSYHVPGSNALRLWSTASIGESAGRIMAERRIGQAMIERAIDQMAASYEEVRRGGQTQSPWVPIYRVRASVCWSLRTQDAVFDRALRQVLTGDHQTAIPFGINVDMFQHGNVPPTELPLRLQTRRGIQTYYAMSLVPKRDITR
;
A
#
# COMPACT_ATOMS: atom_id res chain seq x y z
N MET A 1 33.85 3.92 -55.17
CA MET A 1 32.54 3.45 -54.67
C MET A 1 32.52 3.69 -53.17
N ALA A 2 31.81 4.72 -52.71
CA ALA A 2 31.71 5.08 -51.30
C ALA A 2 30.51 4.35 -50.68
N THR A 3 30.75 3.62 -49.60
CA THR A 3 29.70 2.96 -48.80
C THR A 3 28.79 4.00 -48.13
N PRO A 4 27.46 3.86 -48.24
CA PRO A 4 26.53 4.77 -47.58
C PRO A 4 26.58 4.57 -46.06
N GLY A 5 26.76 5.68 -45.32
CA GLY A 5 26.79 5.69 -43.86
C GLY A 5 25.42 5.31 -43.28
N VAL A 6 25.42 4.29 -42.42
CA VAL A 6 24.26 3.90 -41.62
C VAL A 6 23.98 5.01 -40.61
N VAL A 7 22.91 5.76 -40.84
CA VAL A 7 22.39 6.73 -39.86
C VAL A 7 21.74 5.92 -38.75
N GLY A 8 22.37 5.90 -37.57
CA GLY A 8 21.81 5.26 -36.38
C GLY A 8 20.49 5.91 -35.97
N PRO A 9 19.59 5.17 -35.29
CA PRO A 9 18.30 5.69 -34.85
C PRO A 9 18.49 6.91 -33.95
N ALA A 10 17.65 7.92 -34.17
CA ALA A 10 17.66 9.15 -33.37
C ALA A 10 17.53 8.79 -31.87
N PRO A 11 18.32 9.42 -30.99
CA PRO A 11 18.19 9.21 -29.55
C PRO A 11 16.76 9.54 -29.11
N PRO A 12 16.17 8.75 -28.19
CA PRO A 12 14.81 9.00 -27.72
C PRO A 12 14.71 10.41 -27.13
N PRO A 13 13.59 11.12 -27.36
CA PRO A 13 13.38 12.46 -26.85
C PRO A 13 13.59 12.48 -25.32
N HIS A 14 14.29 13.51 -24.85
CA HIS A 14 14.59 13.76 -23.45
C HIS A 14 13.40 13.43 -22.54
N GLN A 15 13.51 12.38 -21.73
CA GLN A 15 12.51 12.01 -20.72
C GLN A 15 12.34 13.19 -19.74
N PRO A 16 11.19 13.87 -19.72
CA PRO A 16 10.97 14.99 -18.82
C PRO A 16 10.70 14.44 -17.41
N GLY A 17 11.67 14.62 -16.51
CA GLY A 17 11.55 14.31 -15.08
C GLY A 17 12.07 12.92 -14.73
N GLY A 18 13.11 12.88 -13.88
CA GLY A 18 13.86 11.68 -13.55
C GLY A 18 13.02 10.49 -13.07
N ALA A 19 13.64 9.31 -13.10
CA ALA A 19 13.12 7.96 -12.83
C ALA A 19 12.55 7.72 -11.40
N ARG A 20 12.01 8.75 -10.75
CA ARG A 20 11.42 8.71 -9.42
C ARG A 20 9.94 8.39 -9.51
N ILE A 21 9.47 7.57 -8.57
CA ILE A 21 8.04 7.30 -8.36
C ILE A 21 7.28 8.64 -8.24
N PRO A 22 6.20 8.87 -9.01
CA PRO A 22 5.43 10.10 -8.93
C PRO A 22 4.77 10.23 -7.56
N ARG A 23 4.52 11.48 -7.11
CA ARG A 23 3.92 11.74 -5.79
C ARG A 23 2.39 11.55 -5.81
N LEU A 24 1.94 10.40 -6.29
CA LEU A 24 0.55 10.03 -6.48
C LEU A 24 0.16 8.94 -5.47
N GLN A 25 -0.65 9.29 -4.47
CA GLN A 25 -0.91 8.42 -3.32
C GLN A 25 -1.69 7.14 -3.66
N GLU A 26 -2.64 7.23 -4.59
CA GLU A 26 -3.56 6.15 -4.95
C GLU A 26 -3.34 5.80 -6.42
N LEU A 27 -3.20 4.51 -6.73
CA LEU A 27 -2.93 4.08 -8.11
C LEU A 27 -4.17 4.31 -9.00
N THR A 28 -5.36 4.13 -8.42
CA THR A 28 -6.64 4.43 -9.08
C THR A 28 -6.77 5.86 -9.64
N PHE A 29 -5.94 6.82 -9.24
CA PHE A 29 -5.94 8.15 -9.87
C PHE A 29 -5.53 8.10 -11.34
N LEU A 30 -4.65 7.17 -11.72
CA LEU A 30 -4.31 6.93 -13.13
C LEU A 30 -5.52 6.41 -13.92
N VAL A 31 -6.30 5.50 -13.31
CA VAL A 31 -7.51 4.92 -13.91
C VAL A 31 -8.57 6.00 -14.16
N VAL A 32 -8.85 6.82 -13.15
CA VAL A 32 -9.85 7.90 -13.26
C VAL A 32 -9.41 8.96 -14.28
N ALA A 33 -8.13 9.35 -14.26
CA ALA A 33 -7.59 10.30 -15.22
C ALA A 33 -7.68 9.77 -16.65
N MET A 34 -7.28 8.51 -16.87
CA MET A 34 -7.32 7.91 -18.20
C MET A 34 -8.74 7.78 -18.75
N ARG A 35 -9.73 7.41 -17.92
CA ARG A 35 -11.13 7.40 -18.35
C ARG A 35 -11.59 8.77 -18.82
N GLY A 36 -11.27 9.82 -18.06
CA GLY A 36 -11.58 11.18 -18.48
C GLY A 36 -10.89 11.60 -19.77
N VAL A 37 -9.63 11.21 -19.97
CA VAL A 37 -8.91 11.45 -21.23
C VAL A 37 -9.57 10.71 -22.40
N ALA A 38 -9.95 9.44 -22.21
CA ALA A 38 -10.63 8.66 -23.25
C ALA A 38 -12.04 9.19 -23.58
N GLU A 39 -12.73 9.78 -22.59
CA GLU A 39 -14.02 10.45 -22.76
C GLU A 39 -13.90 11.87 -23.35
N GLY A 40 -12.68 12.38 -23.56
CA GLY A 40 -12.44 13.72 -24.10
C GLY A 40 -12.87 14.84 -23.14
N VAL A 41 -12.88 14.61 -21.83
CA VAL A 41 -13.27 15.65 -20.86
C VAL A 41 -12.07 16.53 -20.49
N GLY A 42 -12.32 17.83 -20.26
CA GLY A 42 -11.28 18.78 -19.86
C GLY A 42 -10.69 18.53 -18.46
N PHE A 43 -9.53 19.12 -18.19
CA PHE A 43 -8.77 19.01 -16.93
C PHE A 43 -9.63 19.16 -15.67
N GLU A 44 -10.53 20.15 -15.62
CA GLU A 44 -11.38 20.42 -14.46
C GLU A 44 -12.37 19.30 -14.20
N GLN A 45 -12.89 18.65 -15.26
CA GLN A 45 -13.80 17.53 -15.10
C GLN A 45 -13.05 16.29 -14.61
N ILE A 46 -11.83 16.03 -15.09
CA ILE A 46 -10.96 14.98 -14.53
C ILE A 46 -10.72 15.21 -13.03
N ARG A 47 -10.47 16.46 -12.61
CA ARG A 47 -10.32 16.83 -11.20
C ARG A 47 -11.55 16.49 -10.36
N ARG A 48 -12.73 16.82 -10.87
CA ARG A 48 -14.01 16.51 -10.21
C ARG A 48 -14.22 15.00 -10.10
N ASN A 49 -13.90 14.25 -11.16
CA ASN A 49 -13.99 12.79 -11.16
C ASN A 49 -13.07 12.17 -10.10
N LEU A 50 -11.85 12.69 -9.90
CA LEU A 50 -10.96 12.25 -8.81
C LEU A 50 -11.54 12.53 -7.41
N ILE A 51 -12.18 13.67 -7.21
CA ILE A 51 -12.82 14.01 -5.93
C ILE A 51 -13.98 13.05 -5.64
N GLU A 52 -14.86 12.82 -6.62
CA GLU A 52 -15.97 11.89 -6.49
C GLU A 52 -15.49 10.44 -6.24
N HIS A 53 -14.44 10.02 -6.93
CA HIS A 53 -13.79 8.74 -6.70
C HIS A 53 -13.29 8.61 -5.25
N MET A 54 -12.63 9.65 -4.71
CA MET A 54 -12.16 9.64 -3.33
C MET A 54 -13.29 9.65 -2.31
N ILE A 55 -14.39 10.34 -2.59
CA ILE A 55 -15.61 10.28 -1.77
C ILE A 55 -16.15 8.86 -1.75
N ALA A 56 -16.27 8.22 -2.92
CA ALA A 56 -16.76 6.85 -3.04
C ALA A 56 -15.83 5.84 -2.32
N MET A 57 -14.51 5.96 -2.48
CA MET A 57 -13.54 5.14 -1.75
C MET A 57 -13.69 5.28 -0.23
N ARG A 58 -13.88 6.51 0.26
CA ARG A 58 -14.01 6.80 1.70
C ARG A 58 -15.32 6.31 2.30
N LEU A 59 -16.43 6.48 1.59
CA LEU A 59 -17.70 5.85 1.95
C LEU A 59 -17.57 4.32 2.00
N ASN A 60 -16.62 3.77 1.24
CA ASN A 60 -16.32 2.36 1.25
C ASN A 60 -15.29 1.90 2.29
N SER A 61 -14.44 2.80 2.81
CA SER A 61 -13.38 2.47 3.77
C SER A 61 -13.69 2.86 5.21
N ASP A 62 -14.40 3.97 5.45
CA ASP A 62 -14.49 4.58 6.76
C ASP A 62 -15.68 4.05 7.59
N ALA A 63 -15.39 3.64 8.82
CA ALA A 63 -16.35 3.21 9.83
C ALA A 63 -17.39 4.29 10.19
N THR A 64 -17.02 5.57 10.12
CA THR A 64 -17.82 6.69 10.62
C THR A 64 -18.66 7.39 9.54
N GLY A 65 -18.42 7.10 8.26
CA GLY A 65 -19.11 7.75 7.14
C GLY A 65 -18.89 9.26 7.02
N ASN A 66 -17.94 9.85 7.76
CA ASN A 66 -17.72 11.30 7.74
C ASN A 66 -17.03 11.74 6.45
N THR A 67 -17.83 12.18 5.48
CA THR A 67 -17.38 12.72 4.18
C THR A 67 -17.33 14.24 4.13
N ALA A 68 -17.61 14.94 5.24
CA ALA A 68 -17.69 16.40 5.27
C ALA A 68 -16.43 17.11 4.71
N PRO A 69 -15.19 16.66 5.02
CA PRO A 69 -13.98 17.27 4.46
C PRO A 69 -13.87 17.19 2.93
N PHE A 70 -14.54 16.22 2.29
CA PHE A 70 -14.52 16.02 0.84
C PHE A 70 -15.66 16.74 0.12
N ARG A 71 -16.81 16.93 0.77
CA ARG A 71 -17.84 17.83 0.24
C ARG A 71 -17.30 19.26 0.12
N ILE A 72 -16.56 19.70 1.14
CA ILE A 72 -15.80 20.97 1.09
C ILE A 72 -14.74 20.95 -0.03
N ALA A 73 -14.20 19.78 -0.37
CA ALA A 73 -13.23 19.66 -1.45
C ALA A 73 -13.83 19.84 -2.85
N ARG A 74 -15.11 19.47 -3.04
CA ARG A 74 -15.82 19.64 -4.30
C ARG A 74 -15.93 21.11 -4.70
N ASP A 75 -16.15 21.96 -3.70
CA ASP A 75 -16.33 23.40 -3.89
C ASP A 75 -15.00 24.18 -3.85
N ASP A 76 -13.89 23.55 -3.45
CA ASP A 76 -12.56 24.17 -3.46
C ASP A 76 -11.83 23.90 -4.79
N PRO A 77 -11.69 24.92 -5.67
CA PRO A 77 -11.02 24.78 -6.97
C PRO A 77 -9.52 24.50 -6.85
N ARG A 78 -8.93 24.60 -5.66
CA ARG A 78 -7.50 24.35 -5.45
C ARG A 78 -7.20 22.90 -5.07
N ARG A 79 -8.18 22.16 -4.54
CA ARG A 79 -7.96 20.76 -4.13
C ARG A 79 -7.85 19.83 -5.32
N TYR A 80 -7.02 18.79 -5.18
CA TYR A 80 -6.72 17.77 -6.19
C TYR A 80 -6.07 18.25 -7.49
N VAL A 81 -5.82 19.54 -7.69
CA VAL A 81 -5.10 20.03 -8.89
C VAL A 81 -3.74 19.34 -9.04
N SER A 82 -2.98 19.21 -7.96
CA SER A 82 -1.69 18.50 -8.00
C SER A 82 -1.87 17.02 -8.34
N ASN A 83 -2.92 16.37 -7.83
CA ASN A 83 -3.16 14.95 -8.09
C ASN A 83 -3.52 14.69 -9.55
N VAL A 84 -4.37 15.52 -10.17
CA VAL A 84 -4.67 15.43 -11.62
C VAL A 84 -3.41 15.66 -12.43
N SER A 85 -2.65 16.71 -12.09
CA SER A 85 -1.44 17.07 -12.84
C SER A 85 -0.39 15.97 -12.78
N GLU A 86 -0.16 15.38 -11.60
CA GLU A 86 0.76 14.26 -11.43
C GLU A 86 0.25 12.98 -12.10
N ALA A 87 -1.06 12.70 -12.05
CA ALA A 87 -1.66 11.57 -12.77
C ALA A 87 -1.49 11.70 -14.29
N LEU A 88 -1.78 12.87 -14.86
CA LEU A 88 -1.62 13.13 -16.30
C LEU A 88 -0.15 13.06 -16.74
N LYS A 89 0.78 13.65 -15.98
CA LYS A 89 2.23 13.50 -16.26
C LYS A 89 2.67 12.06 -16.24
N GLU A 90 2.15 11.29 -15.27
CA GLU A 90 2.48 9.89 -15.15
C GLU A 90 1.90 9.08 -16.32
N LEU A 91 0.66 9.32 -16.72
CA LEU A 91 0.08 8.70 -17.92
C LEU A 91 0.87 9.05 -19.20
N MET A 92 1.37 10.28 -19.33
CA MET A 92 2.26 10.67 -20.42
C MET A 92 3.59 9.92 -20.37
N ARG A 93 4.17 9.76 -19.17
CA ARG A 93 5.40 9.01 -18.95
C ARG A 93 5.24 7.52 -19.26
N LEU A 94 4.09 6.94 -18.93
CA LEU A 94 3.72 5.56 -19.26
C LEU A 94 3.35 5.37 -20.74
N GLY A 95 3.32 6.44 -21.54
CA GLY A 95 2.99 6.40 -22.97
C GLY A 95 1.50 6.19 -23.28
N LEU A 96 0.61 6.45 -22.31
CA LEU A 96 -0.84 6.28 -22.44
C LEU A 96 -1.55 7.56 -22.88
N VAL A 97 -0.94 8.72 -22.66
CA VAL A 97 -1.46 10.05 -23.02
C VAL A 97 -0.40 10.80 -23.80
N GLU A 98 -0.79 11.51 -24.85
CA GLU A 98 0.11 12.33 -25.65
C GLU A 98 0.79 13.40 -24.78
N VAL A 99 2.05 13.71 -25.10
CA VAL A 99 2.85 14.68 -24.34
C VAL A 99 2.20 16.06 -24.44
N ALA A 100 1.79 16.62 -23.31
CA ALA A 100 1.18 17.95 -23.24
C ALA A 100 1.61 18.71 -21.97
N THR A 101 1.46 20.03 -21.99
CA THR A 101 1.68 20.84 -20.79
C THR A 101 0.54 20.68 -19.80
N VAL A 102 0.85 20.42 -18.53
CA VAL A 102 -0.11 20.40 -17.43
C VAL A 102 0.14 21.57 -16.47
N PRO A 103 -0.86 22.04 -15.71
CA PRO A 103 -0.66 23.15 -14.78
C PRO A 103 0.32 22.79 -13.66
N SER A 104 1.27 23.70 -13.37
CA SER A 104 2.25 23.56 -12.28
C SER A 104 1.71 23.99 -10.91
N SER A 105 0.56 24.67 -10.87
CA SER A 105 -0.04 25.21 -9.66
C SER A 105 -1.55 25.33 -9.76
N ALA A 106 -2.23 25.43 -8.61
CA ALA A 106 -3.67 25.72 -8.55
C ALA A 106 -4.06 27.04 -9.22
N ARG A 107 -3.16 28.04 -9.24
CA ARG A 107 -3.40 29.30 -9.94
C ARG A 107 -3.39 29.10 -11.46
N ALA A 108 -2.42 28.34 -11.96
CA ALA A 108 -2.29 28.05 -13.39
C ALA A 108 -3.45 27.17 -13.90
N ALA A 109 -3.95 26.24 -13.09
CA ALA A 109 -4.99 25.29 -13.47
C ALA A 109 -6.29 25.92 -14.00
N ARG A 110 -6.61 27.16 -13.60
CA ARG A 110 -7.77 27.89 -14.14
C ARG A 110 -7.68 28.09 -15.66
N ASN A 111 -6.47 28.28 -16.19
CA ASN A 111 -6.24 28.46 -17.62
C ASN A 111 -6.33 27.14 -18.40
N TYR A 112 -6.33 26.00 -17.70
CA TYR A 112 -6.38 24.67 -18.28
C TYR A 112 -7.73 23.99 -18.09
N ALA A 113 -8.73 24.66 -17.51
CA ALA A 113 -9.96 24.03 -17.04
C ALA A 113 -10.68 23.21 -18.13
N THR A 114 -10.71 23.73 -19.36
CA THR A 114 -11.31 23.09 -20.54
C THR A 114 -10.28 22.43 -21.47
N THR A 115 -9.00 22.38 -21.08
CA THR A 115 -7.96 21.72 -21.89
C THR A 115 -8.21 20.22 -21.85
N GLU A 116 -8.44 19.65 -23.03
CA GLU A 116 -8.53 18.22 -23.27
C GLU A 116 -7.14 17.64 -23.52
N PHE A 117 -6.98 16.36 -23.22
CA PHE A 117 -5.75 15.61 -23.49
C PHE A 117 -6.10 14.47 -24.44
N ALA A 118 -5.16 14.09 -25.30
CA ALA A 118 -5.38 13.02 -26.27
C ALA A 118 -4.77 11.71 -25.76
N PRO A 119 -5.50 10.57 -25.81
CA PRO A 119 -4.91 9.27 -25.58
C PRO A 119 -3.99 8.89 -26.75
N THR A 120 -2.91 8.16 -26.47
CA THR A 120 -2.15 7.46 -27.51
C THR A 120 -2.92 6.23 -27.99
N SER A 121 -2.46 5.52 -29.02
CA SER A 121 -3.04 4.22 -29.40
C SER A 121 -3.02 3.22 -28.25
N GLU A 122 -1.92 3.16 -27.49
CA GLU A 122 -1.79 2.33 -26.30
C GLU A 122 -2.78 2.76 -25.20
N GLY A 123 -2.96 4.07 -25.02
CA GLY A 123 -3.94 4.65 -24.11
C GLY A 123 -5.36 4.23 -24.43
N VAL A 124 -5.75 4.25 -25.71
CA VAL A 124 -7.07 3.79 -26.17
C VAL A 124 -7.27 2.31 -25.84
N THR A 125 -6.28 1.46 -26.13
CA THR A 125 -6.33 0.03 -25.79
C THR A 125 -6.49 -0.18 -24.29
N TRP A 126 -5.71 0.53 -23.47
CA TRP A 126 -5.81 0.41 -22.02
C TRP A 126 -7.14 0.92 -21.46
N ALA A 127 -7.68 2.03 -22.01
CA ALA A 127 -9.00 2.54 -21.65
C ALA A 127 -10.11 1.53 -21.96
N GLN A 128 -10.01 0.81 -23.08
CA GLN A 128 -10.94 -0.27 -23.41
C GLN A 128 -10.83 -1.44 -22.42
N LEU A 129 -9.61 -1.85 -22.04
CA LEU A 129 -9.41 -2.87 -21.00
C LEU A 129 -10.04 -2.44 -19.66
N LEU A 130 -9.97 -1.16 -19.29
CA LEU A 130 -10.61 -0.65 -18.06
C LEU A 130 -12.15 -0.78 -18.05
N GLN A 131 -12.77 -0.97 -19.22
CA GLN A 131 -14.20 -1.21 -19.37
C GLN A 131 -14.51 -2.71 -19.43
N ASP A 132 -13.75 -3.46 -20.22
CA ASP A 132 -14.08 -4.85 -20.57
C ASP A 132 -13.46 -5.88 -19.62
N ASP A 133 -12.21 -5.66 -19.21
CA ASP A 133 -11.44 -6.58 -18.39
C ASP A 133 -10.47 -5.82 -17.48
N LEU A 134 -11.01 -5.40 -16.33
CA LEU A 134 -10.27 -4.65 -15.33
C LEU A 134 -9.00 -5.40 -14.87
N ARG A 135 -9.01 -6.74 -14.83
CA ARG A 135 -7.84 -7.52 -14.43
C ARG A 135 -6.72 -7.36 -15.45
N SER A 136 -7.03 -7.56 -16.73
CA SER A 136 -6.06 -7.36 -17.81
C SER A 136 -5.56 -5.92 -17.87
N ALA A 137 -6.42 -4.93 -17.55
CA ALA A 137 -6.00 -3.54 -17.44
C ALA A 137 -4.94 -3.33 -16.33
N TYR A 138 -5.11 -3.91 -15.15
CA TYR A 138 -4.12 -3.80 -14.08
C TYR A 138 -2.84 -4.60 -14.35
N ASP A 139 -2.93 -5.74 -15.06
CA ASP A 139 -1.75 -6.49 -15.52
C ASP A 139 -0.94 -5.69 -16.53
N HIS A 140 -1.62 -5.00 -17.45
CA HIS A 140 -0.98 -4.07 -18.35
C HIS A 140 -0.33 -2.90 -17.59
N LEU A 141 -1.06 -2.27 -16.66
CA LEU A 141 -0.49 -1.18 -15.85
C LEU A 141 0.74 -1.63 -15.04
N LEU A 142 0.71 -2.84 -14.46
CA LEU A 142 1.86 -3.42 -13.77
C LEU A 142 3.09 -3.50 -14.68
N HIS A 143 2.90 -3.93 -15.94
CA HIS A 143 3.97 -3.98 -16.93
C HIS A 143 4.56 -2.59 -17.24
N LEU A 144 3.71 -1.60 -17.46
CA LEU A 144 4.15 -0.23 -17.74
C LEU A 144 4.91 0.37 -16.56
N LEU A 145 4.43 0.17 -15.33
CA LEU A 145 5.09 0.65 -14.11
C LEU A 145 6.44 -0.03 -13.90
N TRP A 146 6.53 -1.34 -14.12
CA TRP A 146 7.78 -2.11 -14.02
C TRP A 146 8.86 -1.58 -14.94
N ASN A 147 8.51 -1.30 -16.22
CA ASN A 147 9.47 -0.81 -17.21
C ASN A 147 9.83 0.67 -17.01
N THR A 148 8.86 1.48 -16.58
CA THR A 148 9.03 2.93 -16.45
C THR A 148 9.78 3.30 -15.16
N HIS A 149 9.61 2.53 -14.09
CA HIS A 149 10.13 2.86 -12.76
C HIS A 149 11.07 1.79 -12.21
N PRO A 150 12.40 1.94 -12.35
CA PRO A 150 13.38 1.00 -11.80
C PRO A 150 13.23 0.77 -10.29
N GLN A 151 12.85 1.81 -9.52
CA GLN A 151 12.59 1.69 -8.07
C GLN A 151 11.39 0.79 -7.76
N PHE A 152 10.34 0.82 -8.60
CA PHE A 152 9.17 -0.03 -8.44
C PHE A 152 9.52 -1.49 -8.73
N ALA A 153 10.25 -1.74 -9.82
CA ALA A 153 10.74 -3.07 -10.17
C ALA A 153 11.68 -3.64 -9.10
N ALA A 154 12.64 -2.84 -8.63
CA ALA A 154 13.58 -3.23 -7.58
C ALA A 154 12.85 -3.54 -6.26
N PHE A 155 11.88 -2.72 -5.85
CA PHE A 155 11.03 -3.00 -4.69
C PHE A 155 10.34 -4.36 -4.81
N LEU A 156 9.69 -4.64 -5.95
CA LEU A 156 8.99 -5.91 -6.18
C LEU A 156 9.94 -7.11 -6.16
N LYS A 157 11.10 -7.00 -6.80
CA LYS A 157 12.14 -8.05 -6.79
C LYS A 157 12.60 -8.37 -5.37
N GLU A 158 12.77 -7.37 -4.51
CA GLU A 158 13.23 -7.61 -3.14
C GLU A 158 12.17 -8.25 -2.24
N ILE A 159 10.89 -7.89 -2.41
CA ILE A 159 9.84 -8.49 -1.58
C ILE A 159 9.37 -9.85 -2.10
N ASP A 160 9.72 -10.22 -3.34
CA ASP A 160 9.47 -11.54 -3.90
C ASP A 160 10.41 -12.56 -3.25
N GLY A 161 9.85 -13.62 -2.66
CA GLY A 161 10.57 -14.55 -1.80
C GLY A 161 10.08 -14.52 -0.34
N GLN A 162 10.98 -14.28 0.61
CA GLN A 162 10.66 -14.33 2.05
C GLN A 162 9.93 -13.08 2.58
N GLY A 163 9.80 -12.04 1.75
CA GLY A 163 9.33 -10.72 2.16
C GLY A 163 10.43 -9.92 2.88
N LEU A 164 10.00 -8.88 3.58
CA LEU A 164 10.85 -8.00 4.37
C LEU A 164 10.19 -7.72 5.72
N VAL A 165 10.92 -7.92 6.82
CA VAL A 165 10.48 -7.59 8.18
C VAL A 165 11.39 -6.53 8.74
N ILE A 166 10.80 -5.42 9.19
CA ILE A 166 11.51 -4.27 9.73
C ILE A 166 11.07 -4.13 11.19
N PRO A 167 11.84 -4.65 12.17
CA PRO A 167 11.50 -4.55 13.57
C PRO A 167 11.37 -3.10 14.01
N LEU A 168 10.39 -2.81 14.86
CA LEU A 168 10.10 -1.47 15.36
C LEU A 168 10.01 -1.51 16.88
N LEU A 169 10.71 -0.61 17.57
CA LEU A 169 10.59 -0.47 19.03
C LEU A 169 9.25 0.21 19.38
N PRO A 170 8.32 -0.45 20.08
CA PRO A 170 7.13 0.21 20.57
C PRO A 170 7.49 1.28 21.60
N TRP A 171 6.86 2.45 21.52
CA TRP A 171 7.08 3.52 22.51
C TRP A 171 6.82 3.06 23.95
N SER A 172 5.84 2.19 24.15
CA SER A 172 5.49 1.60 25.45
C SER A 172 6.53 0.64 26.04
N ARG A 173 7.58 0.29 25.29
CA ARG A 173 8.69 -0.54 25.77
C ARG A 173 9.86 0.27 26.34
N VAL A 174 9.82 1.60 26.22
CA VAL A 174 10.82 2.48 26.85
C VAL A 174 10.51 2.62 28.34
N ALA A 175 11.50 2.41 29.20
CA ALA A 175 11.34 2.54 30.64
C ALA A 175 11.18 4.02 31.09
N GLU A 176 10.35 4.24 32.11
CA GLU A 176 10.07 5.57 32.66
C GLU A 176 11.31 6.23 33.31
N PRO A 177 11.50 7.56 33.22
CA PRO A 177 10.76 8.49 32.35
C PRO A 177 11.01 8.21 30.86
N VAL A 178 9.94 8.15 30.06
CA VAL A 178 10.03 7.93 28.62
C VAL A 178 10.55 9.19 27.91
N THR A 179 11.73 9.09 27.28
CA THR A 179 12.35 10.19 26.52
C THR A 179 12.83 9.74 25.14
N ARG A 180 12.95 10.67 24.19
CA ARG A 180 13.47 10.42 22.84
C ARG A 180 14.90 9.89 22.83
N ASP A 181 15.72 10.44 23.71
CA ASP A 181 17.12 10.05 23.89
C ASP A 181 17.24 8.59 24.41
N ARG A 182 16.39 8.19 25.36
CA ARG A 182 16.29 6.77 25.76
C ARG A 182 15.78 5.87 24.64
N TYR A 183 14.80 6.34 23.86
CA TYR A 183 14.30 5.60 22.70
C TYR A 183 15.43 5.34 21.69
N LEU A 184 16.26 6.35 21.36
CA LEU A 184 17.38 6.20 20.43
C LEU A 184 18.48 5.28 20.93
N ARG A 185 18.75 5.25 22.23
CA ARG A 185 19.71 4.28 22.78
C ARG A 185 19.20 2.84 22.71
N LEU A 186 17.90 2.64 22.89
CA LEU A 186 17.31 1.29 22.92
C LEU A 186 16.99 0.74 21.53
N LEU A 187 16.67 1.61 20.56
CA LEU A 187 16.19 1.21 19.25
C LEU A 187 17.20 0.32 18.49
N PRO A 188 18.49 0.68 18.36
CA PRO A 188 19.43 -0.11 17.56
C PRO A 188 19.62 -1.52 18.10
N ARG A 189 19.78 -1.64 19.43
CA ARG A 189 19.86 -2.92 20.14
C ARG A 189 18.61 -3.76 19.91
N TRP A 190 17.43 -3.16 20.13
CA TRP A 190 16.13 -3.84 19.94
C TRP A 190 15.99 -4.39 18.52
N VAL A 191 16.35 -3.59 17.51
CA VAL A 191 16.24 -4.01 16.11
C VAL A 191 17.26 -5.11 15.81
N SER A 192 18.52 -4.95 16.18
CA SER A 192 19.58 -5.93 15.91
C SER A 192 19.28 -7.30 16.56
N GLU A 193 18.85 -7.32 17.84
CA GLU A 193 18.43 -8.55 18.52
C GLU A 193 17.32 -9.29 17.76
N ARG A 194 16.37 -8.53 17.16
CA ARG A 194 15.26 -9.11 16.39
C ARG A 194 15.66 -9.62 15.03
N LEU A 195 16.56 -8.92 14.33
CA LEU A 195 17.13 -9.39 13.06
C LEU A 195 17.88 -10.72 13.25
N GLY A 196 18.50 -10.95 14.42
CA GLY A 196 19.14 -12.22 14.75
C GLY A 196 18.19 -13.37 15.10
N SER A 197 16.96 -13.07 15.51
CA SER A 197 15.99 -14.07 16.00
C SER A 197 14.89 -14.47 15.00
N GLU A 198 14.64 -13.64 13.97
CA GLU A 198 13.51 -13.80 13.05
C GLU A 198 13.99 -13.66 11.59
N PRO A 199 13.45 -14.42 10.62
CA PRO A 199 13.75 -14.22 9.20
C PRO A 199 13.27 -12.83 8.73
N SER A 200 14.18 -11.87 8.69
CA SER A 200 13.88 -10.48 8.37
C SER A 200 14.07 -10.12 6.90
N GLY A 201 14.91 -10.89 6.19
CA GLY A 201 15.36 -10.59 4.84
C GLY A 201 16.48 -9.54 4.76
N TRP A 202 17.07 -9.14 5.90
CA TRP A 202 18.24 -8.25 5.96
C TRP A 202 18.96 -8.37 7.31
N ILE A 203 20.25 -8.04 7.34
CA ILE A 203 21.08 -8.08 8.55
C ILE A 203 21.73 -6.73 8.78
N ALA A 204 21.91 -6.37 10.05
CA ALA A 204 22.68 -5.21 10.45
C ALA A 204 23.07 -5.32 11.93
N SER A 205 24.26 -4.82 12.25
CA SER A 205 24.72 -4.66 13.63
C SER A 205 24.02 -3.50 14.34
N GLU A 206 24.09 -3.50 15.67
CA GLU A 206 23.59 -2.40 16.50
C GLU A 206 24.22 -1.06 16.10
N SER A 207 25.52 -1.02 15.82
CA SER A 207 26.22 0.22 15.42
C SER A 207 25.70 0.77 14.10
N GLU A 208 25.58 -0.06 13.07
CA GLU A 208 25.11 0.37 11.75
C GLU A 208 23.69 0.91 11.80
N ILE A 209 22.81 0.28 12.60
CA ILE A 209 21.43 0.77 12.80
C ILE A 209 21.46 2.12 13.52
N GLY A 210 22.26 2.24 14.59
CA GLY A 210 22.40 3.48 15.35
C GLY A 210 22.91 4.64 14.50
N GLU A 211 23.94 4.40 13.70
CA GLU A 211 24.52 5.37 12.77
C GLU A 211 23.52 5.79 11.69
N ALA A 212 22.82 4.84 11.05
CA ALA A 212 21.85 5.12 10.01
C ALA A 212 20.67 5.95 10.53
N VAL A 213 20.12 5.60 11.70
CA VAL A 213 19.03 6.36 12.33
C VAL A 213 19.53 7.73 12.79
N GLY A 214 20.70 7.79 13.43
CA GLY A 214 21.30 9.03 13.91
C GLY A 214 21.55 10.04 12.78
N GLN A 215 22.16 9.58 11.67
CA GLN A 215 22.41 10.42 10.50
C GLN A 215 21.11 10.94 9.90
N TYR A 216 20.09 10.08 9.73
CA TYR A 216 18.81 10.49 9.16
C TYR A 216 18.13 11.58 10.00
N LEU A 217 18.15 11.44 11.32
CA LEU A 217 17.58 12.45 12.21
C LEU A 217 18.39 13.75 12.17
N ALA A 218 19.73 13.67 12.16
CA ALA A 218 20.61 14.84 12.05
C ALA A 218 20.32 15.63 10.77
N ASP A 219 20.17 14.97 9.63
CA ASP A 219 19.80 15.60 8.35
C ASP A 219 18.46 16.34 8.47
N ARG A 220 17.45 15.74 9.13
CA ARG A 220 16.15 16.39 9.32
C ARG A 220 16.19 17.57 10.29
N TYR A 221 17.04 17.52 11.32
CA TYR A 221 17.30 18.67 12.19
C TYR A 221 17.97 19.81 11.41
N GLN A 222 18.93 19.50 10.55
CA GLN A 222 19.58 20.49 9.70
C GLN A 222 18.59 21.13 8.71
N ASP A 223 17.79 20.31 8.01
CA ASP A 223 16.72 20.77 7.12
C ASP A 223 15.72 21.70 7.82
N ALA A 224 15.37 21.40 9.08
CA ALA A 224 14.46 22.23 9.86
C ALA A 224 15.10 23.57 10.24
N ARG A 225 16.38 23.57 10.62
CA ARG A 225 17.15 24.79 10.91
C ARG A 225 17.29 25.68 9.69
N ASP A 226 17.63 25.10 8.53
CA ASP A 226 17.78 25.82 7.27
C ASP A 226 16.47 26.49 6.85
N ARG A 227 15.33 25.86 7.19
CA ARG A 227 13.98 26.39 6.96
C ARG A 227 13.43 27.24 8.11
N ARG A 228 14.26 27.56 9.11
CA ARG A 228 13.91 28.36 10.30
C ARG A 228 12.67 27.83 11.03
N ARG A 229 12.64 26.51 11.27
CA ARG A 229 11.62 25.84 12.08
C ARG A 229 12.21 25.46 13.44
N ASP A 230 11.49 25.75 14.52
CA ASP A 230 12.00 25.59 15.89
C ASP A 230 12.26 24.13 16.29
N GLU A 231 11.37 23.21 15.90
CA GLU A 231 11.51 21.78 16.21
C GLU A 231 10.98 20.90 15.07
N PRO A 232 11.79 19.96 14.52
CA PRO A 232 11.34 19.07 13.43
C PRO A 232 10.27 18.06 13.87
N TYR A 233 10.16 17.79 15.17
CA TYR A 233 9.24 16.78 15.74
C TYR A 233 8.42 17.37 16.90
N PRO A 234 7.29 18.04 16.63
CA PRO A 234 6.46 18.61 17.69
C PRO A 234 5.86 17.55 18.63
N LYS A 235 5.71 16.31 18.17
CA LYS A 235 5.12 15.21 18.95
C LYS A 235 6.05 13.99 18.94
N ASN A 236 6.01 13.20 20.01
CA ASN A 236 6.79 11.95 20.09
C ASN A 236 6.41 10.95 18.98
N ARG A 237 5.15 10.95 18.54
CA ARG A 237 4.73 10.13 17.40
C ARG A 237 5.46 10.52 16.11
N ASP A 238 5.70 11.81 15.87
CA ASP A 238 6.36 12.28 14.65
C ASP A 238 7.86 11.91 14.69
N PHE A 239 8.46 11.94 15.88
CA PHE A 239 9.82 11.47 16.12
C PHE A 239 9.97 9.95 15.90
N VAL A 240 9.07 9.13 16.47
CA VAL A 240 9.05 7.67 16.25
C VAL A 240 8.83 7.35 14.78
N GLY A 241 7.93 8.10 14.12
CA GLY A 241 7.73 8.00 12.68
C GLY A 241 9.02 8.23 11.91
N ALA A 242 9.80 9.26 12.24
CA ALA A 242 11.09 9.51 11.59
C ALA A 242 12.14 8.40 11.84
N CYS A 243 12.12 7.76 13.02
CA CYS A 243 12.96 6.59 13.27
C CYS A 243 12.55 5.39 12.41
N GLU A 244 11.24 5.16 12.26
CA GLU A 244 10.72 4.15 11.32
C GLU A 244 11.13 4.47 9.88
N GLU A 245 10.98 5.72 9.43
CA GLU A 245 11.43 6.15 8.10
C GLU A 245 12.90 5.81 7.84
N ALA A 246 13.77 6.09 8.82
CA ALA A 246 15.19 5.79 8.75
C ALA A 246 15.44 4.28 8.65
N LEU A 247 14.77 3.48 9.47
CA LEU A 247 14.88 2.01 9.44
C LEU A 247 14.40 1.42 8.12
N VAL A 248 13.29 1.93 7.56
CA VAL A 248 12.81 1.48 6.25
C VAL A 248 13.83 1.79 5.16
N LYS A 249 14.31 3.04 5.11
CA LYS A 249 15.33 3.43 4.12
C LYS A 249 16.58 2.58 4.26
N PHE A 250 17.03 2.33 5.49
CA PHE A 250 18.22 1.53 5.76
C PHE A 250 18.03 0.05 5.37
N ALA A 251 16.90 -0.56 5.73
CA ALA A 251 16.60 -1.95 5.38
C ALA A 251 16.56 -2.20 3.87
N PHE A 252 15.97 -1.28 3.08
CA PHE A 252 15.98 -1.38 1.62
C PHE A 252 17.38 -1.11 1.04
N ALA A 253 18.15 -0.17 1.60
CA ALA A 253 19.52 0.09 1.17
C ALA A 253 20.43 -1.13 1.38
N GLN A 254 20.28 -1.86 2.49
CA GLN A 254 20.97 -3.14 2.75
C GLN A 254 20.64 -4.22 1.71
N ARG A 255 19.55 -4.04 0.96
CA ARG A 255 19.10 -4.92 -0.13
C ARG A 255 19.35 -4.32 -1.52
N GLY A 256 20.19 -3.29 -1.61
CA GLY A 256 20.54 -2.65 -2.89
C GLY A 256 19.42 -1.81 -3.51
N VAL A 257 18.34 -1.51 -2.77
CA VAL A 257 17.21 -0.72 -3.26
C VAL A 257 17.26 0.69 -2.68
N ALA A 258 17.70 1.63 -3.50
CA ALA A 258 17.65 3.05 -3.17
C ALA A 258 16.22 3.59 -3.33
N ILE A 259 15.44 3.55 -2.25
CA ILE A 259 14.08 4.10 -2.19
C ILE A 259 13.94 5.07 -1.01
N ASP A 260 13.41 6.27 -1.27
CA ASP A 260 13.05 7.17 -0.19
C ASP A 260 11.71 6.76 0.45
N TYR A 261 11.46 7.23 1.67
CA TYR A 261 10.28 6.78 2.41
C TYR A 261 8.96 7.15 1.73
N ILE A 262 8.87 8.29 1.04
CA ILE A 262 7.64 8.71 0.34
C ILE A 262 7.41 7.77 -0.83
N SER A 263 8.43 7.48 -1.64
CA SER A 263 8.35 6.51 -2.72
C SER A 263 7.97 5.13 -2.20
N HIS A 264 8.56 4.66 -1.09
CA HIS A 264 8.17 3.40 -0.45
C HIS A 264 6.69 3.38 -0.04
N GLN A 265 6.18 4.46 0.55
CA GLN A 265 4.78 4.58 0.95
C GLN A 265 3.82 4.50 -0.24
N ILE A 266 4.21 5.07 -1.38
CA ILE A 266 3.42 5.03 -2.62
C ILE A 266 3.48 3.63 -3.23
N VAL A 267 4.69 3.10 -3.43
CA VAL A 267 4.89 1.78 -4.03
C VAL A 267 4.16 0.71 -3.23
N ARG A 268 4.26 0.68 -1.89
CA ARG A 268 3.57 -0.34 -1.09
C ARG A 268 2.04 -0.31 -1.23
N ARG A 269 1.45 0.89 -1.44
CA ARG A 269 0.00 1.03 -1.70
C ARG A 269 -0.34 0.57 -3.11
N TRP A 270 0.41 1.02 -4.10
CA TRP A 270 0.23 0.63 -5.49
C TRP A 270 0.34 -0.88 -5.67
N THR A 271 1.33 -1.53 -5.06
CA THR A 271 1.51 -2.98 -5.14
C THR A 271 0.41 -3.74 -4.41
N LYS A 272 -0.20 -3.14 -3.38
CA LYS A 272 -1.40 -3.66 -2.70
C LYS A 272 -2.64 -3.56 -3.58
N GLU A 273 -2.85 -2.42 -4.24
CA GLU A 273 -3.93 -2.24 -5.23
C GLU A 273 -3.78 -3.18 -6.43
N LEU A 274 -2.56 -3.35 -6.95
CA LEU A 274 -2.22 -4.29 -8.03
C LEU A 274 -2.32 -5.75 -7.62
N GLY A 275 -2.39 -6.02 -6.31
CA GLY A 275 -2.50 -7.37 -5.79
C GLY A 275 -1.24 -8.21 -5.93
N VAL A 276 -0.08 -7.57 -6.02
CA VAL A 276 1.22 -8.24 -6.17
C VAL A 276 2.04 -8.22 -4.88
N ALA A 277 1.71 -7.35 -3.93
CA ALA A 277 2.28 -7.35 -2.60
C ALA A 277 1.28 -6.88 -1.56
N ASN A 278 1.60 -7.12 -0.28
CA ASN A 278 0.85 -6.59 0.84
C ASN A 278 1.80 -6.25 1.99
N TYR A 279 1.29 -5.52 2.97
CA TYR A 279 2.04 -5.16 4.16
C TYR A 279 1.10 -5.04 5.36
N SER A 280 1.65 -5.22 6.56
CA SER A 280 0.93 -4.96 7.80
C SER A 280 1.91 -4.74 8.96
N TYR A 281 1.48 -3.94 9.94
CA TYR A 281 2.13 -3.78 11.24
C TYR A 281 1.56 -4.75 12.28
N HIS A 282 0.54 -5.54 11.91
CA HIS A 282 -0.37 -6.18 12.86
C HIS A 282 -0.35 -7.71 12.83
N VAL A 283 0.50 -8.29 12.00
CA VAL A 283 0.85 -9.72 12.07
C VAL A 283 1.29 -10.03 13.51
N PRO A 284 0.77 -11.10 14.14
CA PRO A 284 1.21 -11.53 15.48
C PRO A 284 2.73 -11.73 15.57
N GLY A 285 3.26 -11.60 16.80
CA GLY A 285 4.69 -11.69 17.09
C GLY A 285 5.31 -10.34 17.43
N SER A 286 6.58 -10.15 17.06
CA SER A 286 7.32 -8.91 17.31
C SER A 286 6.69 -7.73 16.59
N ASN A 287 6.76 -6.55 17.21
CA ASN A 287 6.31 -5.30 16.59
C ASN A 287 7.23 -4.96 15.41
N ALA A 288 6.69 -5.02 14.19
CA ALA A 288 7.46 -4.83 12.97
C ALA A 288 6.54 -4.40 11.82
N LEU A 289 7.09 -3.66 10.87
CA LEU A 289 6.49 -3.54 9.53
C LEU A 289 6.87 -4.80 8.74
N ARG A 290 5.88 -5.55 8.30
CA ARG A 290 6.07 -6.73 7.44
C ARG A 290 5.56 -6.44 6.05
N LEU A 291 6.37 -6.72 5.04
CA LEU A 291 6.02 -6.65 3.62
C LEU A 291 6.19 -8.03 3.00
N TRP A 292 5.28 -8.44 2.12
CA TRP A 292 5.37 -9.72 1.43
C TRP A 292 4.76 -9.66 0.04
N SER A 293 5.31 -10.47 -0.86
CA SER A 293 4.71 -10.69 -2.18
C SER A 293 3.43 -11.51 -2.06
N THR A 294 2.38 -11.10 -2.78
CA THR A 294 1.10 -11.83 -2.90
C THR A 294 0.93 -12.53 -4.25
N ALA A 295 1.95 -12.43 -5.09
CA ALA A 295 2.08 -13.13 -6.35
C ALA A 295 3.43 -13.85 -6.39
N SER A 296 3.64 -14.71 -7.37
CA SER A 296 5.00 -15.07 -7.80
C SER A 296 5.37 -14.12 -8.93
N ILE A 297 6.50 -13.41 -8.80
CA ILE A 297 6.95 -12.44 -9.79
C ILE A 297 8.02 -13.06 -10.66
N GLY A 298 7.77 -13.10 -11.96
CA GLY A 298 8.72 -13.55 -12.97
C GLY A 298 9.01 -12.46 -13.99
N GLU A 299 10.08 -12.63 -14.74
CA GLU A 299 10.41 -11.79 -15.89
C GLU A 299 10.63 -12.71 -17.10
N SER A 300 9.91 -12.45 -18.20
CA SER A 300 10.03 -13.21 -19.44
C SER A 300 10.02 -12.26 -20.62
N ALA A 301 11.07 -12.31 -21.45
CA ALA A 301 11.25 -11.42 -22.61
C ALA A 301 11.06 -9.92 -22.27
N GLY A 302 11.58 -9.47 -21.12
CA GLY A 302 11.45 -8.08 -20.66
C GLY A 302 10.04 -7.70 -20.20
N ARG A 303 9.14 -8.67 -20.02
CA ARG A 303 7.80 -8.47 -19.46
C ARG A 303 7.73 -9.09 -18.08
N ILE A 304 7.23 -8.31 -17.13
CA ILE A 304 6.85 -8.83 -15.82
C ILE A 304 5.67 -9.79 -15.96
N MET A 305 5.75 -10.93 -15.30
CA MET A 305 4.68 -11.88 -15.13
C MET A 305 4.34 -11.97 -13.64
N ALA A 306 3.07 -11.83 -13.28
CA ALA A 306 2.62 -11.90 -11.89
C ALA A 306 1.54 -12.97 -11.74
N GLU A 307 1.92 -14.11 -11.16
CA GLU A 307 0.98 -15.18 -10.82
C GLU A 307 0.40 -14.93 -9.43
N ARG A 308 -0.75 -14.26 -9.36
CA ARG A 308 -1.39 -13.90 -8.08
C ARG A 308 -1.90 -15.14 -7.35
N ARG A 309 -1.64 -15.21 -6.05
CA ARG A 309 -2.13 -16.27 -5.15
C ARG A 309 -3.57 -16.00 -4.73
N ILE A 310 -4.51 -16.25 -5.65
CA ILE A 310 -5.96 -16.00 -5.51
C ILE A 310 -6.79 -17.22 -5.96
N GLY A 311 -8.12 -17.11 -5.92
CA GLY A 311 -9.04 -18.17 -6.38
C GLY A 311 -9.48 -19.13 -5.27
N GLN A 312 -10.36 -20.08 -5.60
CA GLN A 312 -11.02 -20.96 -4.61
C GLN A 312 -10.03 -21.78 -3.79
N ALA A 313 -8.99 -22.34 -4.43
CA ALA A 313 -7.96 -23.11 -3.72
C ALA A 313 -7.25 -22.28 -2.64
N MET A 314 -7.01 -20.99 -2.88
CA MET A 314 -6.40 -20.11 -1.87
C MET A 314 -7.41 -19.71 -0.79
N ILE A 315 -8.69 -19.57 -1.15
CA ILE A 315 -9.77 -19.31 -0.19
C ILE A 315 -9.90 -20.47 0.81
N GLU A 316 -9.93 -21.71 0.34
CA GLU A 316 -9.98 -22.90 1.23
C GLU A 316 -8.76 -22.97 2.15
N ARG A 317 -7.55 -22.71 1.62
CA ARG A 317 -6.34 -22.62 2.47
C ARG A 317 -6.45 -21.52 3.54
N ALA A 318 -7.08 -20.40 3.21
CA ALA A 318 -7.31 -19.32 4.18
C ALA A 318 -8.35 -19.70 5.24
N ILE A 319 -9.35 -20.51 4.89
CA ILE A 319 -10.31 -21.10 5.85
C ILE A 319 -9.56 -22.04 6.82
N ASP A 320 -8.73 -22.94 6.30
CA ASP A 320 -7.94 -23.88 7.11
C ASP A 320 -6.99 -23.18 8.08
N GLN A 321 -6.32 -22.12 7.61
CA GLN A 321 -5.36 -21.34 8.40
C GLN A 321 -6.03 -20.43 9.44
N MET A 322 -7.33 -20.20 9.35
CA MET A 322 -8.03 -19.19 10.15
C MET A 322 -8.01 -19.50 11.65
N ALA A 323 -8.23 -20.75 12.04
CA ALA A 323 -8.26 -21.15 13.46
C ALA A 323 -6.90 -20.99 14.14
N ALA A 324 -5.82 -21.45 13.50
CA ALA A 324 -4.47 -21.30 14.01
C ALA A 324 -4.09 -19.82 14.18
N SER A 325 -4.41 -19.01 13.17
CA SER A 325 -4.14 -17.56 13.16
C SER A 325 -4.95 -16.81 14.23
N TYR A 326 -6.21 -17.17 14.42
CA TYR A 326 -7.05 -16.64 15.49
C TYR A 326 -6.47 -16.95 16.87
N GLU A 327 -6.06 -18.20 17.12
CA GLU A 327 -5.47 -18.61 18.39
C GLU A 327 -4.14 -17.90 18.68
N GLU A 328 -3.31 -17.69 17.65
CA GLU A 328 -2.09 -16.91 17.76
C GLU A 328 -2.37 -15.45 18.19
N VAL A 329 -3.33 -14.79 17.54
CA VAL A 329 -3.77 -13.43 17.90
C VAL A 329 -4.31 -13.40 19.33
N ARG A 330 -5.13 -14.40 19.71
CA ARG A 330 -5.76 -14.49 21.03
C ARG A 330 -4.72 -14.62 22.14
N ARG A 331 -3.73 -15.50 21.98
CA ARG A 331 -2.63 -15.69 22.95
C ARG A 331 -1.71 -14.47 23.03
N GLY A 332 -1.53 -13.75 21.92
CA GLY A 332 -0.74 -12.51 21.88
C GLY A 332 -1.46 -11.27 22.42
N GLY A 333 -2.75 -11.36 22.74
CA GLY A 333 -3.53 -10.26 23.32
C GLY A 333 -3.35 -10.15 24.84
N GLN A 334 -3.33 -8.94 25.39
CA GLN A 334 -3.18 -8.71 26.83
C GLN A 334 -4.35 -9.24 27.66
N THR A 335 -5.56 -9.24 27.10
CA THR A 335 -6.80 -9.52 27.84
C THR A 335 -7.31 -10.96 27.69
N GLN A 336 -6.64 -11.80 26.88
CA GLN A 336 -7.08 -13.16 26.51
C GLN A 336 -8.57 -13.26 26.12
N SER A 337 -9.17 -12.16 25.65
CA SER A 337 -10.58 -12.09 25.27
C SER A 337 -10.91 -13.13 24.20
N PRO A 338 -12.08 -13.79 24.25
CA PRO A 338 -12.55 -14.62 23.14
C PRO A 338 -12.87 -13.78 21.89
N TRP A 339 -12.85 -12.46 21.98
CA TRP A 339 -13.00 -11.57 20.85
C TRP A 339 -11.66 -10.95 20.48
N VAL A 340 -11.20 -11.26 19.27
CA VAL A 340 -9.97 -10.72 18.71
C VAL A 340 -10.26 -9.78 17.55
N PRO A 341 -9.40 -8.77 17.29
CA PRO A 341 -9.58 -7.88 16.14
C PRO A 341 -9.41 -8.63 14.82
N ILE A 342 -10.39 -8.50 13.92
CA ILE A 342 -10.39 -9.19 12.61
C ILE A 342 -9.15 -8.85 11.79
N TYR A 343 -8.72 -7.58 11.79
CA TYR A 343 -7.57 -7.15 11.00
C TYR A 343 -6.26 -7.85 11.42
N ARG A 344 -6.12 -8.27 12.68
CA ARG A 344 -4.94 -9.03 13.14
C ARG A 344 -4.99 -10.48 12.67
N VAL A 345 -6.17 -11.10 12.70
CA VAL A 345 -6.37 -12.46 12.17
C VAL A 345 -6.12 -12.46 10.66
N ARG A 346 -6.67 -11.46 9.94
CA ARG A 346 -6.40 -11.23 8.52
C ARG A 346 -4.90 -11.11 8.25
N ALA A 347 -4.22 -10.22 8.96
CA ALA A 347 -2.78 -10.03 8.79
C ALA A 347 -1.99 -11.33 9.01
N SER A 348 -2.32 -12.12 10.03
CA SER A 348 -1.70 -13.44 10.30
C SER A 348 -1.93 -14.44 9.15
N VAL A 349 -3.18 -14.60 8.70
CA VAL A 349 -3.52 -15.51 7.58
C VAL A 349 -2.82 -15.06 6.29
N CYS A 350 -2.93 -13.78 5.94
CA CYS A 350 -2.38 -13.24 4.71
C CYS A 350 -0.84 -13.28 4.69
N TRP A 351 -0.19 -13.04 5.82
CA TRP A 351 1.26 -13.20 5.97
C TRP A 351 1.68 -14.65 5.79
N SER A 352 1.01 -15.59 6.49
CA SER A 352 1.35 -17.02 6.48
C SER A 352 1.17 -17.64 5.10
N LEU A 353 0.10 -17.27 4.39
CA LEU A 353 -0.22 -17.82 3.07
C LEU A 353 0.34 -16.99 1.91
N ARG A 354 1.02 -15.87 2.20
CA ARG A 354 1.54 -14.93 1.19
C ARG A 354 0.45 -14.51 0.19
N THR A 355 -0.70 -14.09 0.72
CA THR A 355 -1.89 -13.69 -0.07
C THR A 355 -2.42 -12.31 0.34
N GLN A 356 -3.45 -11.85 -0.37
CA GLN A 356 -4.09 -10.55 -0.20
C GLN A 356 -5.23 -10.59 0.83
N ASP A 357 -5.54 -9.42 1.37
CA ASP A 357 -6.66 -9.18 2.30
C ASP A 357 -8.00 -9.69 1.75
N ALA A 358 -8.25 -9.48 0.45
CA ALA A 358 -9.49 -9.86 -0.22
C ALA A 358 -9.74 -11.38 -0.22
N VAL A 359 -8.67 -12.20 -0.17
CA VAL A 359 -8.81 -13.66 -0.09
C VAL A 359 -9.32 -14.07 1.29
N PHE A 360 -8.75 -13.50 2.36
CA PHE A 360 -9.24 -13.72 3.72
C PHE A 360 -10.69 -13.24 3.89
N ASP A 361 -11.04 -12.06 3.37
CA ASP A 361 -12.40 -11.53 3.49
C ASP A 361 -13.43 -12.41 2.77
N ARG A 362 -13.07 -13.01 1.63
CA ARG A 362 -13.90 -14.01 0.94
C ARG A 362 -14.00 -15.31 1.72
N ALA A 363 -12.89 -15.81 2.25
CA ALA A 363 -12.87 -17.01 3.10
C ALA A 363 -13.78 -16.85 4.33
N LEU A 364 -13.65 -15.73 5.04
CA LEU A 364 -14.48 -15.42 6.20
C LEU A 364 -15.96 -15.32 5.82
N ARG A 365 -16.28 -14.73 4.66
CA ARG A 365 -17.65 -14.68 4.14
C ARG A 365 -18.20 -16.08 3.84
N GLN A 366 -17.44 -16.94 3.16
CA GLN A 366 -17.84 -18.31 2.84
C GLN A 366 -18.11 -19.13 4.10
N VAL A 367 -17.29 -18.98 5.14
CA VAL A 367 -17.54 -19.62 6.44
C VAL A 367 -18.84 -19.12 7.07
N LEU A 368 -19.07 -17.81 7.08
CA LEU A 368 -20.28 -17.20 7.66
C LEU A 368 -21.56 -17.58 6.91
N THR A 369 -21.49 -17.80 5.59
CA THR A 369 -22.64 -18.22 4.78
C THR A 369 -22.82 -19.74 4.68
N GLY A 370 -21.86 -20.52 5.18
CA GLY A 370 -21.87 -21.98 5.02
C GLY A 370 -21.49 -22.47 3.62
N ASP A 371 -20.93 -21.59 2.78
CA ASP A 371 -20.57 -21.86 1.37
C ASP A 371 -19.08 -22.21 1.25
N HIS A 372 -18.66 -23.28 1.92
CA HIS A 372 -17.28 -23.74 1.95
C HIS A 372 -17.24 -25.26 1.82
N GLN A 373 -16.21 -25.79 1.15
CA GLN A 373 -16.09 -27.23 0.92
C GLN A 373 -15.42 -27.94 2.10
N THR A 374 -14.57 -27.22 2.83
CA THR A 374 -13.77 -27.81 3.90
C THR A 374 -14.58 -27.97 5.19
N ALA A 375 -14.52 -29.15 5.82
CA ALA A 375 -15.16 -29.37 7.11
C ALA A 375 -14.43 -28.59 8.23
N ILE A 376 -15.00 -27.46 8.66
CA ILE A 376 -14.45 -26.68 9.78
C ILE A 376 -15.06 -27.11 11.13
N PRO A 377 -14.25 -27.32 12.18
CA PRO A 377 -14.73 -27.74 13.52
C PRO A 377 -15.25 -26.57 14.37
N PHE A 378 -15.34 -25.37 13.82
CA PHE A 378 -15.73 -24.15 14.53
C PHE A 378 -16.80 -23.35 13.77
N GLY A 379 -17.63 -22.62 14.51
CA GLY A 379 -18.44 -21.52 14.03
C GLY A 379 -17.72 -20.19 14.28
N ILE A 380 -18.14 -19.15 13.55
CA ILE A 380 -17.60 -17.79 13.70
C ILE A 380 -18.72 -16.85 14.12
N ASN A 381 -18.47 -16.08 15.18
CA ASN A 381 -19.26 -14.89 15.48
C ASN A 381 -18.44 -13.65 15.11
N VAL A 382 -19.12 -12.62 14.59
CA VAL A 382 -18.55 -11.31 14.27
C VAL A 382 -19.28 -10.22 15.05
N ASP A 383 -18.56 -9.17 15.45
CA ASP A 383 -19.11 -8.10 16.27
C ASP A 383 -18.72 -6.70 15.75
N MET A 384 -19.65 -5.75 15.89
CA MET A 384 -19.56 -4.37 15.37
C MET A 384 -19.07 -3.35 16.42
N PHE A 385 -18.97 -3.71 17.70
CA PHE A 385 -18.76 -2.75 18.79
C PHE A 385 -17.47 -3.01 19.55
N GLN A 386 -17.05 -4.27 19.63
CA GLN A 386 -15.81 -4.66 20.28
C GLN A 386 -14.60 -4.23 19.44
N HIS A 387 -13.57 -3.70 20.11
CA HIS A 387 -12.34 -3.18 19.50
C HIS A 387 -12.56 -2.00 18.54
N GLY A 388 -13.51 -1.10 18.85
CA GLY A 388 -14.09 -0.06 17.98
C GLY A 388 -13.20 0.91 17.19
N ASN A 389 -11.87 0.75 17.17
CA ASN A 389 -10.98 1.46 16.25
C ASN A 389 -10.08 0.47 15.48
N VAL A 390 -10.30 0.36 14.17
CA VAL A 390 -9.34 -0.25 13.24
C VAL A 390 -8.22 0.75 12.97
N PRO A 391 -6.94 0.33 13.02
CA PRO A 391 -5.83 1.21 12.66
C PRO A 391 -6.02 1.81 11.26
N PRO A 392 -5.62 3.07 11.01
CA PRO A 392 -5.80 3.71 9.69
C PRO A 392 -5.11 3.00 8.51
N THR A 393 -4.20 2.08 8.80
CA THR A 393 -3.47 1.25 7.83
C THR A 393 -4.22 -0.02 7.43
N GLU A 394 -5.34 -0.32 8.09
CA GLU A 394 -6.13 -1.53 7.90
C GLU A 394 -7.58 -1.19 7.53
N LEU A 395 -8.24 -2.10 6.82
CA LEU A 395 -9.66 -1.97 6.47
C LEU A 395 -10.52 -2.81 7.42
N PRO A 396 -11.69 -2.34 7.87
CA PRO A 396 -12.61 -3.19 8.60
C PRO A 396 -13.20 -4.27 7.69
N LEU A 397 -13.78 -5.33 8.27
CA LEU A 397 -14.55 -6.30 7.49
C LEU A 397 -15.91 -5.70 7.15
N ARG A 398 -16.29 -5.72 5.87
CA ARG A 398 -17.61 -5.26 5.42
C ARG A 398 -18.36 -6.40 4.75
N LEU A 399 -19.56 -6.70 5.25
CA LEU A 399 -20.43 -7.74 4.70
C LEU A 399 -21.75 -7.13 4.23
N GLN A 400 -22.20 -7.54 3.04
CA GLN A 400 -23.53 -7.23 2.56
C GLN A 400 -24.53 -8.11 3.32
N THR A 401 -25.44 -7.48 4.06
CA THR A 401 -26.53 -8.16 4.78
C THR A 401 -27.88 -7.76 4.19
N ARG A 402 -28.97 -8.38 4.68
CA ARG A 402 -30.34 -7.94 4.34
C ARG A 402 -30.63 -6.49 4.77
N ARG A 403 -29.87 -5.95 5.73
CA ARG A 403 -29.99 -4.58 6.24
C ARG A 403 -29.02 -3.60 5.55
N GLY A 404 -28.38 -4.02 4.46
CA GLY A 404 -27.32 -3.26 3.80
C GLY A 404 -25.92 -3.69 4.25
N ILE A 405 -24.92 -2.87 3.96
CA ILE A 405 -23.53 -3.14 4.30
C ILE A 405 -23.32 -2.91 5.80
N GLN A 406 -22.86 -3.94 6.51
CA GLN A 406 -22.46 -3.85 7.91
C GLN A 406 -20.94 -3.97 8.06
N THR A 407 -20.39 -3.27 9.05
CA THR A 407 -18.96 -3.20 9.33
C THR A 407 -18.65 -3.90 10.65
N TYR A 408 -17.76 -4.88 10.62
CA TYR A 408 -17.36 -5.68 11.78
C TYR A 408 -15.88 -5.47 12.10
N TYR A 409 -15.55 -5.48 13.40
CA TYR A 409 -14.21 -5.19 13.89
C TYR A 409 -13.58 -6.36 14.64
N ALA A 410 -14.40 -7.21 15.25
CA ALA A 410 -13.96 -8.33 16.07
C ALA A 410 -14.61 -9.63 15.64
N MET A 411 -13.91 -10.74 15.89
CA MET A 411 -14.43 -12.09 15.69
C MET A 411 -14.10 -12.99 16.89
N SER A 412 -14.93 -14.01 17.10
CA SER A 412 -14.70 -15.11 18.03
C SER A 412 -14.92 -16.44 17.33
N LEU A 413 -14.10 -17.45 17.63
CA LEU A 413 -14.35 -18.83 17.21
C LEU A 413 -15.06 -19.60 18.32
N VAL A 414 -16.11 -20.34 17.96
CA VAL A 414 -16.86 -21.21 18.87
C VAL A 414 -16.81 -22.65 18.36
N PRO A 415 -16.64 -23.68 19.21
CA PRO A 415 -16.71 -25.07 18.75
C PRO A 415 -18.07 -25.35 18.11
N LYS A 416 -18.11 -26.01 16.95
CA LYS A 416 -19.37 -26.59 16.45
C LYS A 416 -19.75 -27.69 17.41
N ARG A 417 -20.91 -27.58 18.05
CA ARG A 417 -21.49 -28.72 18.77
C ARG A 417 -21.87 -29.75 17.71
N ASP A 418 -21.38 -30.98 17.84
CA ASP A 418 -21.90 -32.10 17.08
C ASP A 418 -23.39 -32.19 17.41
N ILE A 419 -24.23 -31.74 16.49
CA ILE A 419 -25.66 -32.00 16.55
C ILE A 419 -25.81 -33.42 16.03
N THR A 420 -25.37 -34.41 16.82
CA THR A 420 -25.79 -35.79 16.66
C THR A 420 -27.29 -35.81 16.94
N ARG A 421 -28.09 -35.84 15.88
CA ARG A 421 -29.53 -36.11 15.93
C ARG A 421 -29.77 -37.59 15.74
#